data_AF-A0A8B7XNJ9-F1
#
_entry.id   AF-A0A8B7XNJ9-F1
#
_cell.length_a   1.000
_cell.length_b   1.000
_cell.length_c   1.000
_cell.angle_alpha   90.00
_cell.angle_beta   90.00
_cell.angle_gamma   90.00
#
_symmetry.space_group_name_H-M   'P 1'
#
loop_
_entity.id
_entity.type
_entity.pdbx_description
1 polymer ?
#
loop_
_entity_poly.entity_id
_entity_poly.type
_entity_poly.pdbx_seq_one_letter_code
_entity_poly.pdbx_strand_id
1 'polypeptide(L)'
;MAGGKMISKSPRNLTRRGRCAYRRSGTIHGAAKTRHAVMLMMVAIVCLYQIETVTTTDDCQRRLKPSHTHLEFDREVTSLNRVAFTVKTDKEAIIGLSPSSLGVDPVMYKIVIGKAETGKSEVQRCQSSCSSWVMPVAIADILSPTESRGFWIDWGNGNGLIKVGRRGEETPFMERTEPDPSPIAIRYLGYATGASSGESTWNFCGESDFCRCLC
;
A
#
# COMPACT_ATOMS: atom_id res chain seq x y z
N MET A 1 -65.77 22.58 15.11
CA MET A 1 -65.55 21.84 13.86
C MET A 1 -64.25 21.06 13.99
N ALA A 2 -64.32 19.74 13.72
CA ALA A 2 -63.25 18.76 13.42
C ALA A 2 -61.97 18.76 14.30
N GLY A 3 -61.57 17.70 15.01
CA GLY A 3 -61.99 16.29 14.97
C GLY A 3 -61.26 15.52 13.86
N GLY A 4 -60.04 15.01 14.13
CA GLY A 4 -59.25 14.22 13.17
C GLY A 4 -58.26 13.29 13.88
N LYS A 5 -58.49 11.98 13.71
CA LYS A 5 -58.02 10.85 14.52
C LYS A 5 -56.77 10.20 13.91
N MET A 6 -55.79 9.86 14.74
CA MET A 6 -54.65 8.99 14.39
C MET A 6 -55.11 7.56 14.11
N ILE A 7 -54.60 6.96 13.03
CA ILE A 7 -54.63 5.51 12.79
C ILE A 7 -53.24 5.06 12.31
N SER A 8 -52.59 4.23 13.12
CA SER A 8 -51.36 3.50 12.82
C SER A 8 -51.64 2.29 11.93
N LYS A 9 -50.80 2.03 10.91
CA LYS A 9 -50.57 0.67 10.37
C LYS A 9 -49.13 0.51 9.86
N SER A 10 -48.38 -0.33 10.55
CA SER A 10 -47.27 -1.18 10.05
C SER A 10 -47.87 -2.51 9.54
N PRO A 11 -47.16 -3.54 8.99
CA PRO A 11 -45.80 -3.64 8.44
C PRO A 11 -45.77 -4.30 7.02
N ARG A 12 -44.61 -4.26 6.33
CA ARG A 12 -43.81 -5.45 5.88
C ARG A 12 -42.85 -5.17 4.72
N ASN A 13 -41.60 -5.58 4.95
CA ASN A 13 -40.66 -6.32 4.08
C ASN A 13 -40.50 -5.95 2.61
N LEU A 14 -39.24 -5.82 2.16
CA LEU A 14 -38.68 -6.71 1.11
C LEU A 14 -37.15 -6.54 0.97
N THR A 15 -36.43 -7.46 1.62
CA THR A 15 -35.08 -7.89 1.24
C THR A 15 -35.09 -8.48 -0.17
N ARG A 16 -34.39 -7.87 -1.13
CA ARG A 16 -34.12 -8.49 -2.45
C ARG A 16 -32.73 -9.12 -2.47
N ARG A 17 -32.68 -10.41 -2.11
CA ARG A 17 -31.64 -11.33 -2.59
C ARG A 17 -32.02 -11.74 -4.02
N GLY A 18 -31.28 -11.26 -5.01
CA GLY A 18 -31.42 -11.70 -6.40
C GLY A 18 -30.81 -13.10 -6.57
N ARG A 19 -31.64 -14.15 -6.50
CA ARG A 19 -31.32 -15.48 -7.04
C ARG A 19 -31.98 -15.61 -8.41
N CYS A 20 -31.16 -15.81 -9.44
CA CYS A 20 -31.61 -16.14 -10.79
C CYS A 20 -32.35 -17.48 -10.78
N ALA A 21 -33.63 -17.46 -11.13
CA ALA A 21 -34.41 -18.65 -11.40
C ALA A 21 -34.52 -18.85 -12.92
N TYR A 22 -33.99 -19.97 -13.40
CA TYR A 22 -34.11 -20.45 -14.77
C TYR A 22 -35.51 -21.05 -14.97
N ARG A 23 -36.30 -20.48 -15.89
CA ARG A 23 -37.61 -21.04 -16.31
C ARG A 23 -37.59 -21.31 -17.80
N ARG A 24 -37.82 -22.58 -18.19
CA ARG A 24 -37.88 -23.05 -19.58
C ARG A 24 -39.28 -22.92 -20.18
N SER A 25 -39.25 -22.72 -21.49
CA SER A 25 -40.17 -23.21 -22.53
C SER A 25 -41.34 -22.34 -22.96
N GLY A 26 -41.33 -22.04 -24.25
CA GLY A 26 -42.35 -21.35 -25.04
C GLY A 26 -41.83 -21.16 -26.46
N THR A 27 -42.01 -22.18 -27.30
CA THR A 27 -41.58 -22.23 -28.70
C THR A 27 -42.52 -21.41 -29.57
N ILE A 28 -41.99 -20.53 -30.43
CA ILE A 28 -42.70 -20.06 -31.63
C ILE A 28 -41.73 -20.04 -32.83
N HIS A 29 -42.23 -20.56 -33.94
CA HIS A 29 -41.59 -20.76 -35.23
C HIS A 29 -41.32 -19.42 -35.94
N GLY A 30 -40.32 -19.40 -36.83
CA GLY A 30 -40.19 -18.33 -37.82
C GLY A 30 -38.75 -18.04 -38.22
N ALA A 31 -38.43 -18.35 -39.47
CA ALA A 31 -37.13 -18.21 -40.10
C ALA A 31 -36.60 -16.76 -40.10
N ALA A 32 -35.61 -16.47 -39.26
CA ALA A 32 -34.67 -15.33 -39.39
C ALA A 32 -33.41 -15.58 -38.54
N LYS A 33 -32.97 -16.84 -38.45
CA LYS A 33 -32.16 -17.37 -37.34
C LYS A 33 -30.73 -17.76 -37.70
N THR A 34 -30.13 -17.14 -38.71
CA THR A 34 -28.74 -17.44 -39.11
C THR A 34 -27.78 -16.26 -39.06
N ARG A 35 -28.27 -15.01 -38.99
CA ARG A 35 -27.38 -13.83 -38.80
C ARG A 35 -27.31 -13.35 -37.35
N HIS A 36 -28.42 -13.41 -36.61
CA HIS A 36 -28.44 -13.06 -35.17
C HIS A 36 -27.78 -14.12 -34.28
N ALA A 37 -27.87 -15.42 -34.66
CA ALA A 37 -27.29 -16.50 -33.86
C ALA A 37 -25.74 -16.50 -33.90
N VAL A 38 -25.14 -16.11 -35.03
CA VAL A 38 -23.68 -15.97 -35.16
C VAL A 38 -23.17 -14.74 -34.40
N MET A 39 -23.93 -13.64 -34.42
CA MET A 39 -23.58 -12.42 -33.68
C MET A 39 -23.68 -12.64 -32.16
N LEU A 40 -24.70 -13.32 -31.66
CA LEU A 40 -24.83 -13.66 -30.24
C LEU A 40 -23.77 -14.70 -29.77
N MET A 41 -23.39 -15.66 -30.63
CA MET A 41 -22.31 -16.60 -30.31
C MET A 41 -20.94 -15.91 -30.30
N MET A 42 -20.67 -14.99 -31.22
CA MET A 42 -19.43 -14.19 -31.22
C MET A 42 -19.34 -13.26 -30.00
N VAL A 43 -20.45 -12.62 -29.61
CA VAL A 43 -20.50 -11.78 -28.39
C VAL A 43 -20.33 -12.63 -27.13
N ALA A 44 -20.92 -13.84 -27.07
CA ALA A 44 -20.72 -14.75 -25.95
C ALA A 44 -19.30 -15.33 -25.91
N ILE A 45 -18.67 -15.61 -27.05
CA ILE A 45 -17.27 -16.08 -27.11
C ILE A 45 -16.33 -14.94 -26.70
N VAL A 46 -16.51 -13.71 -27.18
CA VAL A 46 -15.71 -12.56 -26.72
C VAL A 46 -15.91 -12.28 -25.22
N CYS A 47 -17.12 -12.50 -24.69
CA CYS A 47 -17.42 -12.32 -23.25
C CYS A 47 -16.94 -13.49 -22.36
N LEU A 48 -16.71 -14.68 -22.94
CA LEU A 48 -16.15 -15.85 -22.25
C LEU A 48 -14.63 -16.00 -22.42
N TYR A 49 -14.02 -15.32 -23.40
CA TYR A 49 -12.59 -15.40 -23.71
C TYR A 49 -11.77 -14.15 -23.33
N GLN A 50 -12.37 -13.18 -22.65
CA GLN A 50 -11.69 -11.97 -22.18
C GLN A 50 -11.85 -11.75 -20.66
N ILE A 51 -12.05 -12.83 -19.91
CA ILE A 51 -11.46 -12.87 -18.56
C ILE A 51 -10.03 -13.35 -18.75
N GLU A 52 -9.21 -12.54 -19.42
CA GLU A 52 -7.79 -12.57 -19.14
C GLU A 52 -7.69 -12.09 -17.70
N THR A 53 -7.61 -13.06 -16.79
CA THR A 53 -7.15 -12.80 -15.44
C THR A 53 -5.84 -12.03 -15.60
N VAL A 54 -5.86 -10.74 -15.25
CA VAL A 54 -4.64 -9.97 -15.05
C VAL A 54 -3.89 -10.72 -13.95
N THR A 55 -2.97 -11.57 -14.37
CA THR A 55 -2.08 -12.29 -13.47
C THR A 55 -1.16 -11.23 -12.86
N THR A 56 -1.46 -10.87 -11.63
CA THR A 56 -0.63 -10.14 -10.68
C THR A 56 0.77 -10.77 -10.61
N THR A 57 1.85 -10.04 -10.95
CA THR A 57 3.21 -10.42 -10.48
C THR A 57 4.31 -9.34 -10.41
N ASP A 58 4.22 -8.09 -10.93
CA ASP A 58 5.44 -7.25 -11.03
C ASP A 58 5.49 -5.88 -10.31
N ASP A 59 4.44 -5.42 -9.62
CA ASP A 59 4.44 -4.03 -9.07
C ASP A 59 5.11 -3.84 -7.68
N CYS A 60 5.62 -4.90 -7.09
CA CYS A 60 6.28 -4.81 -5.79
C CYS A 60 7.77 -4.48 -5.88
N GLN A 61 8.38 -4.63 -7.07
CA GLN A 61 9.77 -4.28 -7.30
C GLN A 61 9.87 -3.00 -8.12
N ARG A 62 10.64 -2.03 -7.64
CA ARG A 62 10.82 -0.73 -8.30
C ARG A 62 12.31 -0.39 -8.35
N ARG A 63 12.76 0.04 -9.53
CA ARG A 63 14.11 0.56 -9.74
C ARG A 63 14.05 2.07 -9.73
N LEU A 64 14.85 2.70 -8.89
CA LEU A 64 14.98 4.15 -8.86
C LEU A 64 16.27 4.55 -9.55
N LYS A 65 16.19 5.60 -10.36
CA LYS A 65 17.36 6.24 -10.97
C LYS A 65 18.27 6.82 -9.88
N PRO A 66 19.56 7.05 -10.16
CA PRO A 66 20.45 7.73 -9.23
C PRO A 66 19.87 9.06 -8.74
N SER A 67 20.21 9.44 -7.50
CA SER A 67 19.79 10.70 -6.91
C SER A 67 18.26 10.91 -6.85
N HIS A 68 17.47 9.83 -6.79
CA HIS A 68 16.02 9.94 -6.63
C HIS A 68 15.66 10.28 -5.18
N THR A 69 15.56 11.57 -4.88
CA THR A 69 15.37 12.11 -3.53
C THR A 69 13.92 12.44 -3.18
N HIS A 70 13.03 12.45 -4.17
CA HIS A 70 11.62 12.76 -3.96
C HIS A 70 10.88 11.54 -3.41
N LEU A 71 10.15 11.71 -2.31
CA LEU A 71 9.29 10.65 -1.77
C LEU A 71 7.93 10.69 -2.46
N GLU A 72 7.66 9.67 -3.27
CA GLU A 72 6.33 9.45 -3.86
C GLU A 72 5.52 8.54 -2.93
N PHE A 73 4.43 9.06 -2.36
CA PHE A 73 3.58 8.36 -1.38
C PHE A 73 2.45 7.58 -2.08
N ASP A 74 2.83 6.64 -2.94
CA ASP A 74 1.92 5.87 -3.79
C ASP A 74 1.40 4.58 -3.14
N ARG A 75 2.02 4.10 -2.06
CA ARG A 75 1.63 2.85 -1.38
C ARG A 75 0.72 3.10 -0.19
N GLU A 76 -0.54 2.66 -0.26
CA GLU A 76 -1.47 2.73 0.88
C GLU A 76 -1.19 1.62 1.90
N VAL A 77 -1.02 1.98 3.17
CA VAL A 77 -0.69 1.06 4.28
C VAL A 77 -1.71 1.15 5.43
N THR A 78 -2.91 1.66 5.18
CA THR A 78 -3.94 1.96 6.19
C THR A 78 -4.32 0.76 7.08
N SER A 79 -4.28 -0.47 6.55
CA SER A 79 -4.60 -1.70 7.30
C SER A 79 -3.38 -2.37 7.94
N LEU A 80 -2.22 -1.72 7.89
CA LEU A 80 -0.95 -2.28 8.31
C LEU A 80 -0.40 -1.53 9.52
N ASN A 81 0.33 -2.26 10.36
CA ASN A 81 1.14 -1.72 11.45
C ASN A 81 2.64 -1.91 11.23
N ARG A 82 3.01 -2.64 10.19
CA ARG A 82 4.37 -3.01 9.86
C ARG A 82 4.52 -3.17 8.37
N VAL A 83 5.73 -2.96 7.87
CA VAL A 83 6.13 -3.26 6.50
C VAL A 83 7.51 -3.91 6.49
N ALA A 84 7.71 -4.90 5.63
CA ALA A 84 9.01 -5.43 5.30
C ALA A 84 9.38 -5.11 3.85
N PHE A 85 10.66 -4.89 3.60
CA PHE A 85 11.18 -4.61 2.27
C PHE A 85 12.63 -5.05 2.15
N THR A 86 13.12 -5.09 0.92
CA THR A 86 14.55 -5.17 0.65
C THR A 86 14.96 -4.00 -0.24
N VAL A 87 16.18 -3.51 -0.04
CA VAL A 87 16.76 -2.46 -0.86
C VAL A 87 18.22 -2.80 -1.19
N LYS A 88 18.59 -2.59 -2.45
CA LYS A 88 19.98 -2.55 -2.90
C LYS A 88 20.31 -1.10 -3.26
N THR A 89 21.22 -0.48 -2.52
CA THR A 89 21.68 0.90 -2.69
C THR A 89 23.03 1.07 -1.99
N ASP A 90 23.86 1.99 -2.48
CA ASP A 90 25.25 2.16 -2.05
C ASP A 90 25.41 3.06 -0.82
N LYS A 91 24.48 4.01 -0.60
CA LYS A 91 24.63 5.03 0.44
C LYS A 91 23.42 5.17 1.33
N GLU A 92 22.28 5.59 0.78
CA GLU A 92 21.17 6.04 1.61
C GLU A 92 19.82 5.52 1.10
N ALA A 93 19.07 4.91 2.01
CA ALA A 93 17.69 4.51 1.81
C ALA A 93 16.78 5.37 2.69
N ILE A 94 15.73 5.94 2.10
CA ILE A 94 14.80 6.85 2.78
C ILE A 94 13.39 6.27 2.64
N ILE A 95 12.67 6.18 3.75
CA ILE A 95 11.27 5.77 3.80
C ILE A 95 10.48 6.88 4.50
N GLY A 96 9.37 7.31 3.90
CA GLY A 96 8.42 8.24 4.49
C GLY A 96 7.14 7.52 4.88
N LEU A 97 6.61 7.81 6.06
CA LEU A 97 5.28 7.37 6.52
C LEU A 97 4.40 8.59 6.79
N SER A 98 3.33 8.74 6.01
CA SER A 98 2.52 9.97 5.93
C SER A 98 1.01 9.67 6.06
N PRO A 99 0.19 10.61 6.55
CA PRO A 99 -1.26 10.50 6.50
C PRO A 99 -1.84 10.81 5.11
N SER A 100 -1.05 11.44 4.23
CA SER A 100 -1.47 11.91 2.91
C SER A 100 -0.54 11.42 1.81
N SER A 101 -1.11 11.03 0.67
CA SER A 101 -0.39 10.77 -0.58
C SER A 101 -0.08 12.07 -1.35
N LEU A 102 -0.75 13.17 -1.00
CA LEU A 102 -0.66 14.45 -1.68
C LEU A 102 0.05 15.46 -0.77
N GLY A 103 1.19 15.99 -1.21
CA GLY A 103 1.88 17.08 -0.52
C GLY A 103 3.26 17.36 -1.10
N VAL A 104 3.60 18.65 -1.26
CA VAL A 104 4.96 19.08 -1.61
C VAL A 104 5.91 18.89 -0.43
N ASP A 105 5.39 18.87 0.81
CA ASP A 105 6.13 18.54 2.04
C ASP A 105 5.15 17.97 3.10
N PRO A 106 4.80 16.68 3.02
CA PRO A 106 3.82 16.10 3.93
C PRO A 106 4.37 15.97 5.35
N VAL A 107 3.48 16.11 6.35
CA VAL A 107 3.77 15.70 7.72
C VAL A 107 4.06 14.20 7.74
N MET A 108 5.24 13.79 8.19
CA MET A 108 5.65 12.38 8.11
C MET A 108 6.64 11.97 9.20
N TYR A 109 6.73 10.66 9.44
CA TYR A 109 7.95 10.07 9.95
C TYR A 109 8.86 9.73 8.78
N LYS A 110 10.08 10.27 8.77
CA LYS A 110 11.10 9.97 7.76
C LYS A 110 12.18 9.09 8.37
N ILE A 111 12.25 7.86 7.91
CA ILE A 111 13.24 6.87 8.31
C ILE A 111 14.39 6.94 7.31
N VAL A 112 15.60 7.21 7.79
CA VAL A 112 16.82 7.24 7.00
C VAL A 112 17.70 6.08 7.44
N ILE A 113 18.14 5.26 6.49
CA ILE A 113 19.05 4.13 6.74
C ILE A 113 20.37 4.44 6.02
N GLY A 114 21.47 4.49 6.78
CA GLY A 114 22.82 4.66 6.25
C GLY A 114 23.15 6.05 5.69
N LYS A 115 22.47 7.12 6.13
CA LYS A 115 22.59 8.51 5.66
C LYS A 115 23.94 8.87 5.05
N ALA A 116 23.95 9.32 3.79
CA ALA A 116 25.16 9.35 2.96
C ALA A 116 26.34 10.11 3.58
N GLU A 117 26.11 11.21 4.29
CA GLU A 117 27.19 12.04 4.85
C GLU A 117 27.77 11.47 6.14
N THR A 118 27.02 10.62 6.85
CA THR A 118 27.37 10.20 8.22
C THR A 118 27.46 8.70 8.41
N GLY A 119 26.91 7.90 7.49
CA GLY A 119 26.72 6.46 7.64
C GLY A 119 25.75 6.07 8.75
N LYS A 120 25.07 7.04 9.37
CA LYS A 120 24.13 6.80 10.48
C LYS A 120 22.71 6.62 9.96
N SER A 121 21.95 5.79 10.63
CA SER A 121 20.52 5.66 10.46
C SER A 121 19.80 6.51 11.51
N GLU A 122 18.69 7.14 11.15
CA GLU A 122 17.88 7.92 12.08
C GLU A 122 16.39 7.89 11.71
N VAL A 123 15.53 8.16 12.68
CA VAL A 123 14.12 8.49 12.42
C VAL A 123 13.96 9.97 12.66
N GLN A 124 13.41 10.69 11.69
CA GLN A 124 13.08 12.10 11.78
C GLN A 124 11.57 12.27 11.80
N ARG A 125 11.11 13.32 12.47
CA ARG A 125 9.73 13.78 12.40
C ARG A 125 9.69 15.07 11.60
N CYS A 126 8.91 15.07 10.53
CA CYS A 126 8.81 16.19 9.59
C CYS A 126 7.42 16.83 9.66
N GLN A 127 7.40 18.16 9.71
CA GLN A 127 6.22 19.01 9.50
C GLN A 127 6.60 20.09 8.47
N SER A 128 6.81 21.34 8.91
CA SER A 128 7.42 22.39 8.08
C SER A 128 8.94 22.24 7.93
N SER A 129 9.55 21.47 8.84
CA SER A 129 10.96 21.06 8.80
C SER A 129 11.09 19.69 9.44
N CYS A 130 12.21 19.02 9.19
CA CYS A 130 12.52 17.72 9.80
C CYS A 130 13.45 17.90 10.99
N SER A 131 13.10 17.30 12.12
CA SER A 131 13.96 17.20 13.30
C SER A 131 14.25 15.74 13.60
N SER A 132 15.48 15.45 14.04
CA SER A 132 15.85 14.10 14.46
C SER A 132 15.01 13.72 15.68
N TRP A 133 14.35 12.57 15.57
CA TRP A 133 13.30 12.12 16.49
C TRP A 133 13.73 10.88 17.27
N VAL A 134 14.58 10.06 16.66
CA VAL A 134 15.37 9.01 17.31
C VAL A 134 16.84 9.36 17.10
N MET A 135 17.66 9.15 18.13
CA MET A 135 19.09 9.42 18.06
C MET A 135 19.76 8.66 16.91
N PRO A 136 20.62 9.30 16.10
CA PRO A 136 21.29 8.64 14.99
C PRO A 136 22.18 7.47 15.43
N VAL A 137 21.97 6.29 14.84
CA VAL A 137 22.69 5.05 15.14
C VAL A 137 23.62 4.70 13.99
N ALA A 138 24.91 4.49 14.27
CA ALA A 138 25.86 4.00 13.27
C ALA A 138 25.85 2.47 13.26
N ILE A 139 25.63 1.88 12.09
CA ILE A 139 25.69 0.42 11.93
C ILE A 139 26.56 0.12 10.73
N ALA A 140 27.67 -0.57 10.98
CA ALA A 140 28.56 -0.99 9.93
C ALA A 140 27.82 -1.88 8.93
N ASP A 141 28.11 -1.65 7.64
CA ASP A 141 27.60 -2.50 6.57
C ASP A 141 26.06 -2.59 6.57
N ILE A 142 25.36 -1.47 6.79
CA ILE A 142 23.90 -1.47 6.82
C ILE A 142 23.27 -1.49 5.43
N LEU A 143 23.98 -1.05 4.38
CA LEU A 143 23.52 -1.03 2.98
C LEU A 143 24.59 -1.65 2.07
N SER A 144 24.21 -2.06 0.85
CA SER A 144 25.14 -2.64 -0.12
C SER A 144 24.80 -2.24 -1.56
N PRO A 145 25.81 -1.86 -2.38
CA PRO A 145 25.62 -1.59 -3.80
C PRO A 145 25.37 -2.88 -4.62
N THR A 146 25.83 -4.03 -4.13
CA THR A 146 25.84 -5.30 -4.87
C THR A 146 24.76 -6.27 -4.38
N GLU A 147 24.31 -6.12 -3.14
CA GLU A 147 23.39 -7.05 -2.49
C GLU A 147 22.14 -6.34 -1.96
N SER A 148 20.98 -6.95 -2.15
CA SER A 148 19.75 -6.48 -1.52
C SER A 148 19.77 -6.80 -0.03
N ARG A 149 19.65 -5.79 0.82
CA ARG A 149 19.52 -5.96 2.28
C ARG A 149 18.06 -5.78 2.70
N GLY A 150 17.62 -6.63 3.61
CA GLY A 150 16.23 -6.66 4.08
C GLY A 150 16.03 -5.91 5.39
N PHE A 151 14.90 -5.23 5.51
CA PHE A 151 14.50 -4.45 6.68
C PHE A 151 13.02 -4.62 6.98
N TRP A 152 12.65 -4.26 8.19
CA TRP A 152 11.26 -4.04 8.58
C TRP A 152 11.12 -2.73 9.34
N ILE A 153 9.97 -2.09 9.20
CA ILE A 153 9.56 -0.92 9.98
C ILE A 153 8.22 -1.26 10.63
N ASP A 154 8.14 -1.10 11.95
CA ASP A 154 6.95 -1.38 12.75
C ASP A 154 6.54 -0.09 13.48
N TRP A 155 5.29 0.30 13.31
CA TRP A 155 4.67 1.46 13.97
C TRP A 155 3.54 1.06 14.95
N GLY A 156 3.46 -0.23 15.27
CA GLY A 156 2.53 -0.78 16.24
C GLY A 156 1.09 -0.36 16.00
N ASN A 157 0.39 0.01 17.07
CA ASN A 157 -1.00 0.45 16.99
C ASN A 157 -1.17 1.94 16.59
N GLY A 158 -0.13 2.59 16.04
CA GLY A 158 -0.19 4.00 15.65
C GLY A 158 -0.02 4.98 16.81
N ASN A 159 0.54 4.56 17.95
CA ASN A 159 0.87 5.43 19.08
C ASN A 159 2.15 6.27 18.87
N GLY A 160 2.75 6.24 17.68
CA GLY A 160 3.95 7.00 17.35
C GLY A 160 5.27 6.40 17.85
N LEU A 161 5.27 5.13 18.28
CA LEU A 161 6.48 4.33 18.45
C LEU A 161 6.89 3.78 17.09
N ILE A 162 8.06 4.17 16.59
CA ILE A 162 8.65 3.65 15.36
C ILE A 162 9.82 2.76 15.73
N LYS A 163 9.80 1.52 15.21
CA LYS A 163 10.88 0.54 15.33
C LYS A 163 11.37 0.15 13.94
N VAL A 164 12.68 0.00 13.80
CA VAL A 164 13.32 -0.40 12.56
C VAL A 164 14.32 -1.50 12.86
N GLY A 165 14.23 -2.60 12.12
CA GLY A 165 15.11 -3.75 12.28
C GLY A 165 15.52 -4.37 10.95
N ARG A 166 16.46 -5.31 11.01
CA ARG A 166 16.91 -6.09 9.85
C ARG A 166 15.97 -7.27 9.64
N ARG A 167 15.80 -7.68 8.38
CA ARG A 167 15.03 -8.87 8.04
C ARG A 167 15.68 -10.10 8.69
N GLY A 168 14.87 -10.93 9.35
CA GLY A 168 15.33 -12.11 10.09
C GLY A 168 15.78 -11.82 11.53
N GLU A 169 15.85 -10.54 11.93
CA GLU A 169 16.11 -10.14 13.31
C GLU A 169 14.81 -9.66 13.96
N GLU A 170 14.49 -10.15 15.17
CA GLU A 170 13.33 -9.69 15.94
C GLU A 170 13.59 -8.37 16.67
N THR A 171 14.85 -8.15 17.07
CA THR A 171 15.23 -6.95 17.83
C THR A 171 15.45 -5.77 16.88
N PRO A 172 14.82 -4.60 17.11
CA PRO A 172 15.10 -3.42 16.32
C PRO A 172 16.51 -2.89 16.58
N PHE A 173 17.15 -2.35 15.55
CA PHE A 173 18.40 -1.62 15.69
C PHE A 173 18.18 -0.11 15.88
N MET A 174 16.98 0.39 15.56
CA MET A 174 16.51 1.72 15.95
C MET A 174 15.11 1.61 16.52
N GLU A 175 14.91 2.15 17.71
CA GLU A 175 13.61 2.22 18.35
C GLU A 175 13.50 3.51 19.14
N ARG A 176 12.30 4.06 19.17
CA ARG A 176 11.98 5.16 20.07
C ARG A 176 11.60 4.65 21.46
N THR A 177 12.18 5.26 22.49
CA THR A 177 11.92 4.88 23.88
C THR A 177 10.56 5.36 24.41
N GLU A 178 10.04 6.46 23.86
CA GLU A 178 8.80 7.10 24.31
C GLU A 178 7.83 7.37 23.14
N PRO A 179 6.50 7.24 23.33
CA PRO A 179 5.51 7.53 22.30
C PRO A 179 5.52 8.98 21.78
N ASP A 180 4.93 9.21 20.60
CA ASP A 180 4.73 10.59 20.10
C ASP A 180 3.56 11.21 20.86
N PRO A 181 3.73 12.39 21.50
CA PRO A 181 2.59 13.07 22.12
C PRO A 181 1.52 13.47 21.09
N SER A 182 1.88 13.58 19.80
CA SER A 182 0.95 13.82 18.70
C SER A 182 1.28 12.87 17.53
N PRO A 183 0.86 11.60 17.62
CA PRO A 183 1.16 10.59 16.61
C PRO A 183 0.63 10.95 15.24
N ILE A 184 1.43 10.70 14.21
CA ILE A 184 1.00 10.84 12.83
C ILE A 184 0.17 9.60 12.45
N ALA A 185 -1.03 9.81 11.94
CA ALA A 185 -1.89 8.74 11.44
C ALA A 185 -1.36 8.19 10.11
N ILE A 186 -0.52 7.17 10.16
CA ILE A 186 0.14 6.59 8.98
C ILE A 186 -0.89 5.95 8.05
N ARG A 187 -0.88 6.35 6.78
CA ARG A 187 -1.76 5.84 5.72
C ARG A 187 -1.03 5.53 4.43
N TYR A 188 0.06 6.24 4.16
CA TYR A 188 0.84 6.09 2.94
C TYR A 188 2.32 5.89 3.26
N LEU A 189 2.95 5.07 2.45
CA LEU A 189 4.38 4.84 2.43
C LEU A 189 4.97 5.41 1.15
N GLY A 190 6.03 6.19 1.28
CA GLY A 190 6.89 6.60 0.17
C GLY A 190 8.32 6.13 0.41
N TYR A 191 9.10 6.01 -0.65
CA TYR A 191 10.49 5.56 -0.59
C TYR A 191 11.35 6.31 -1.60
N ALA A 192 12.59 6.56 -1.23
CA ALA A 192 13.55 7.34 -1.99
C ALA A 192 14.98 6.96 -1.60
N THR A 193 15.95 7.58 -2.24
CA THR A 193 17.38 7.44 -1.92
C THR A 193 18.03 8.80 -1.72
N GLY A 194 19.20 8.83 -1.10
CA GLY A 194 19.96 10.08 -0.93
C GLY A 194 20.48 10.65 -2.25
N ALA A 195 20.73 11.96 -2.30
CA ALA A 195 21.16 12.67 -3.51
C ALA A 195 22.46 12.14 -4.11
N SER A 196 23.33 11.54 -3.29
CA SER A 196 24.59 10.96 -3.74
C SER A 196 24.53 9.46 -3.98
N SER A 197 23.36 8.83 -3.83
CA SER A 197 23.17 7.38 -4.06
C SER A 197 23.10 7.06 -5.54
N GLY A 198 23.67 5.92 -5.90
CA GLY A 198 23.59 5.36 -7.25
C GLY A 198 22.21 4.81 -7.60
N GLU A 199 22.13 4.01 -8.65
CA GLU A 199 20.90 3.30 -8.98
C GLU A 199 20.51 2.35 -7.83
N SER A 200 19.23 2.33 -7.48
CA SER A 200 18.73 1.45 -6.42
C SER A 200 17.59 0.56 -6.88
N THR A 201 17.46 -0.59 -6.21
CA THR A 201 16.35 -1.54 -6.43
C THR A 201 15.65 -1.81 -5.11
N TRP A 202 14.34 -1.59 -5.10
CA TRP A 202 13.46 -1.79 -3.95
C TRP A 202 12.52 -2.93 -4.22
N ASN A 203 12.26 -3.78 -3.23
CA ASN A 203 11.32 -4.87 -3.33
C ASN A 203 10.50 -4.99 -2.04
N PHE A 204 9.18 -4.91 -2.18
CA PHE A 204 8.21 -5.02 -1.08
C PHE A 204 7.42 -6.35 -1.11
N CYS A 205 7.75 -7.29 -2.02
CA CYS A 205 7.16 -8.62 -2.05
C CYS A 205 7.72 -9.53 -0.95
N GLY A 206 6.88 -10.46 -0.47
CA GLY A 206 7.35 -11.66 0.23
C GLY A 206 7.40 -11.58 1.75
N GLU A 207 6.43 -10.93 2.38
CA GLU A 207 5.96 -11.30 3.72
C GLU A 207 4.55 -11.86 3.52
N SER A 208 4.30 -13.12 3.89
CA SER A 208 3.16 -13.93 3.43
C SER A 208 1.76 -13.42 3.80
N ASP A 209 1.65 -12.28 4.49
CA ASP A 209 0.39 -11.59 4.77
C ASP A 209 0.26 -10.23 4.03
N PHE A 210 1.29 -9.80 3.32
CA PHE A 210 1.38 -8.48 2.66
C PHE A 210 1.42 -8.55 1.13
N CYS A 211 1.40 -9.75 0.53
CA CYS A 211 1.14 -9.91 -0.90
C CYS A 211 -0.35 -9.74 -1.25
N ARG A 212 -0.97 -8.64 -0.81
CA ARG A 212 -1.90 -7.95 -1.70
C ARG A 212 -1.07 -6.85 -2.33
N CYS A 213 -0.71 -7.01 -3.60
CA CYS A 213 -0.33 -5.86 -4.41
C CYS A 213 -1.37 -4.78 -4.11
N LEU A 214 -0.93 -3.69 -3.48
CA LEU A 214 -1.77 -2.54 -3.20
C LEU A 214 -2.04 -1.91 -4.56
N CYS A 215 -3.17 -2.32 -5.15
CA CYS A 215 -3.69 -1.82 -6.42
C CYS A 215 -4.48 -0.53 -6.19
#